data_AF-A0A814TTP9-F1
#
_entry.id   AF-A0A814TTP9-F1
#
_cell.length_a   1.000
_cell.length_b   1.000
_cell.length_c   1.000
_cell.angle_alpha   90.00
_cell.angle_beta   90.00
_cell.angle_gamma   90.00
#
_symmetry.space_group_name_H-M   'P 1'
#
loop_
_entity.id
_entity.type
_entity.pdbx_description
1 polymer ?
#
loop_
_entity_poly.entity_id
_entity_poly.type
_entity_poly.pdbx_seq_one_letter_code
_entity_poly.pdbx_strand_id
1 'polypeptide(L)'
;METGKTILMVNTDRIHGSLYNVFNQNFSTMGAGETRKLFSKVAIGSKTVDVVVHENFQCILHINRNVFTDISASFLSRFQRYSLSVNNFYRIQLECLSDEERTIMNSVEVKIQTFIQHFDQNCLYGLTNNRMGVDVGMGM
;
A
#
# COMPACT_ATOMS: atom_id res chain seq x y z
N MET A 1 -7.23 -6.83 16.02
CA MET A 1 -7.92 -8.01 15.44
C MET A 1 -9.27 -8.20 16.11
N GLU A 2 -9.32 -8.44 17.42
CA GLU A 2 -10.59 -8.62 18.16
C GLU A 2 -11.53 -7.41 18.14
N THR A 3 -11.00 -6.19 18.06
CA THR A 3 -11.80 -4.95 18.09
C THR A 3 -12.31 -4.50 16.72
N GLY A 4 -12.03 -5.24 15.64
CA GLY A 4 -12.46 -4.87 14.28
C GLY A 4 -11.75 -3.66 13.66
N LYS A 5 -10.78 -3.06 14.35
CA LYS A 5 -10.04 -1.91 13.82
C LYS A 5 -9.12 -2.32 12.68
N THR A 6 -9.07 -1.49 11.63
CA THR A 6 -8.10 -1.61 10.54
C THR A 6 -6.69 -1.33 11.04
N ILE A 7 -5.72 -2.15 10.63
CA ILE A 7 -4.30 -1.91 10.89
C ILE A 7 -3.56 -1.58 9.61
N LEU A 8 -2.64 -0.63 9.69
CA LEU A 8 -1.65 -0.35 8.66
C LEU A 8 -0.31 -0.90 9.12
N MET A 9 0.23 -1.85 8.36
CA MET A 9 1.50 -2.50 8.64
C MET A 9 2.58 -1.92 7.74
N VAL A 10 3.63 -1.38 8.35
CA VAL A 10 4.79 -0.79 7.65
C VAL A 10 6.06 -1.46 8.18
N ASN A 11 6.94 -1.93 7.29
CA ASN A 11 8.22 -2.59 7.63
C ASN A 11 8.05 -3.81 8.55
N THR A 12 7.08 -4.68 8.24
CA THR A 12 6.66 -5.79 9.12
C THR A 12 7.12 -7.17 8.65
N ASP A 13 8.13 -7.24 7.78
CA ASP A 13 8.60 -8.49 7.16
C ASP A 13 8.96 -9.57 8.19
N ARG A 14 9.52 -9.14 9.32
CA ARG A 14 9.89 -10.03 10.44
C ARG A 14 8.72 -10.75 11.09
N ILE A 15 7.51 -10.20 11.00
CA ILE A 15 6.30 -10.76 11.65
C ILE A 15 5.32 -11.38 10.64
N HIS A 16 5.68 -11.44 9.35
CA HIS A 16 4.82 -12.04 8.34
C HIS A 16 4.55 -13.52 8.63
N GLY A 17 5.57 -14.26 9.06
CA GLY A 17 5.44 -15.67 9.47
C GLY A 17 4.51 -15.84 10.68
N SER A 18 4.60 -14.94 11.66
CA SER A 18 3.72 -14.96 12.85
C SER A 18 2.24 -14.81 12.51
N LEU A 19 1.93 -14.05 11.47
CA LEU A 19 0.57 -13.71 11.04
C LEU A 19 0.10 -14.54 9.83
N TYR A 20 0.83 -15.60 9.48
CA TYR A 20 0.59 -16.38 8.27
C TYR A 20 -0.86 -16.87 8.14
N ASN A 21 -1.46 -17.41 9.19
CA ASN A 21 -2.85 -17.90 9.13
C ASN A 21 -3.86 -16.75 8.97
N VAL A 22 -3.59 -15.60 9.60
CA VAL A 22 -4.45 -14.42 9.49
C VAL A 22 -4.43 -13.91 8.05
N PHE A 23 -3.26 -13.83 7.42
CA PHE A 23 -3.12 -13.39 6.03
C PHE A 23 -3.71 -14.38 5.03
N ASN A 24 -3.67 -15.67 5.32
CA ASN A 24 -4.34 -16.70 4.52
C ASN A 24 -5.86 -16.74 4.72
N GLN A 25 -6.43 -15.90 5.58
CA GLN A 25 -7.84 -15.96 5.97
C GLN A 25 -8.23 -17.35 6.51
N ASN A 26 -7.27 -18.06 7.12
CA ASN A 26 -7.50 -19.36 7.73
C ASN A 26 -8.16 -19.14 9.10
N PHE A 27 -9.50 -19.04 9.08
CA PHE A 27 -10.33 -18.79 10.25
C PHE A 27 -11.14 -20.02 10.64
N SER A 28 -11.13 -20.34 11.93
CA SER A 28 -12.05 -21.29 12.54
C SER A 28 -13.23 -20.54 13.15
N THR A 29 -14.45 -21.03 12.95
CA THR A 29 -15.65 -20.47 13.58
C THR A 29 -15.98 -21.28 14.83
N MET A 30 -16.23 -20.62 15.96
CA MET A 30 -16.75 -21.23 17.18
C MET A 30 -18.05 -20.55 17.59
N GLY A 31 -19.02 -21.33 18.09
CA GLY A 31 -20.36 -20.85 18.43
C GLY A 31 -21.33 -20.81 17.25
N ALA A 32 -22.58 -20.43 17.53
CA ALA A 32 -23.66 -20.34 16.55
C ALA A 32 -24.52 -19.08 16.79
N GLY A 33 -25.10 -18.54 15.70
CA GLY A 33 -25.93 -17.33 15.76
C GLY A 33 -25.17 -16.11 16.28
N GLU A 34 -25.74 -15.40 17.24
CA GLU A 34 -25.17 -14.17 17.84
C GLU A 34 -23.88 -14.42 18.66
N THR A 35 -23.56 -15.68 18.97
CA THR A 35 -22.33 -16.05 19.70
C THR A 35 -21.16 -16.42 18.78
N ARG A 36 -21.35 -16.30 17.46
CA ARG A 36 -20.34 -16.65 16.46
C ARG A 36 -19.07 -15.81 16.65
N LYS A 37 -17.94 -16.50 16.83
CA LYS A 37 -16.60 -15.88 16.88
C LYS A 37 -15.69 -16.52 15.85
N LEU A 38 -14.92 -15.70 15.15
CA LEU A 38 -13.84 -16.17 14.28
C LEU A 38 -12.53 -16.21 15.07
N PHE A 39 -11.77 -17.26 14.86
CA PHE A 39 -10.46 -17.47 15.47
C PHE A 39 -9.41 -17.72 14.41
N SER A 40 -8.21 -17.19 14.60
CA SER A 40 -7.04 -17.53 13.80
C SER A 40 -5.84 -17.85 14.69
N LYS A 41 -4.90 -18.63 14.15
CA LYS A 41 -3.68 -19.03 14.85
C LYS A 41 -2.56 -18.05 14.57
N VAL A 42 -2.06 -17.39 15.62
CA VAL A 42 -0.91 -16.48 15.54
C VAL A 42 0.28 -17.11 16.26
N ALA A 43 1.45 -17.12 15.60
CA ALA A 43 2.67 -17.65 16.19
C ALA A 43 3.45 -16.55 16.93
N ILE A 44 3.79 -16.82 18.18
CA ILE A 44 4.60 -15.98 19.07
C ILE A 44 5.78 -16.82 19.53
N GLY A 45 6.94 -16.62 18.88
CA GLY A 45 8.11 -17.48 19.06
C GLY A 45 7.80 -18.92 18.64
N SER A 46 8.00 -19.88 19.55
CA SER A 46 7.69 -21.30 19.33
C SER A 46 6.25 -21.69 19.65
N LYS A 47 5.44 -20.76 20.17
CA LYS A 47 4.05 -21.03 20.57
C LYS A 47 3.08 -20.50 19.53
N THR A 48 1.97 -21.22 19.37
CA THR A 48 0.83 -20.77 18.57
C THR A 48 -0.34 -20.49 19.50
N VAL A 49 -0.97 -19.34 19.34
CA VAL A 49 -2.09 -18.89 20.15
C VAL A 49 -3.29 -18.62 19.25
N ASP A 50 -4.46 -19.06 19.69
CA ASP A 50 -5.72 -18.72 19.02
C ASP A 50 -6.12 -17.30 19.41
N VAL A 51 -6.30 -16.44 18.42
CA VAL A 51 -6.74 -15.04 18.60
C VAL A 51 -8.11 -14.85 17.98
N VAL A 52 -8.98 -14.11 18.66
CA VAL A 52 -10.28 -13.70 18.11
C VAL A 52 -10.05 -12.67 17.01
N VAL A 53 -10.69 -12.90 15.86
CA VAL A 53 -10.69 -11.99 14.73
C VAL A 53 -12.11 -11.47 14.53
N HIS A 54 -12.25 -10.16 14.55
CA HIS A 54 -13.54 -9.53 14.28
C HIS A 54 -13.83 -9.52 12.78
N GLU A 55 -15.09 -9.65 12.37
CA GLU A 55 -15.48 -9.73 10.95
C GLU A 55 -15.08 -8.47 10.16
N ASN A 56 -15.20 -7.29 10.79
CA ASN A 56 -14.78 -6.01 10.20
C ASN A 56 -13.28 -5.73 10.25
N PHE A 57 -12.45 -6.64 10.78
CA PHE A 57 -11.02 -6.43 10.84
C PHE A 57 -10.41 -6.38 9.43
N GLN A 58 -9.68 -5.30 9.13
CA GLN A 58 -8.93 -5.16 7.89
C GLN A 58 -7.44 -4.97 8.17
N CYS A 59 -6.61 -5.44 7.25
CA CYS A 59 -5.17 -5.30 7.31
C CYS A 59 -4.64 -4.74 6.00
N ILE A 60 -3.95 -3.61 6.08
CA ILE A 60 -3.29 -2.98 4.94
C ILE A 60 -1.79 -3.15 5.14
N LEU A 61 -1.13 -3.76 4.16
CA LEU A 61 0.32 -3.91 4.16
C LEU A 61 0.93 -2.88 3.21
N HIS A 62 1.76 -2.00 3.74
CA HIS A 62 2.51 -1.01 2.97
C HIS A 62 3.91 -1.53 2.68
N ILE A 63 4.22 -1.67 1.39
CA ILE A 63 5.50 -2.19 0.89
C ILE A 63 6.13 -1.12 0.01
N ASN A 64 7.41 -0.81 0.26
CA ASN A 64 8.16 0.03 -0.66
C ASN A 64 8.38 -0.71 -1.99
N ARG A 65 8.11 -0.05 -3.11
CA ARG A 65 8.28 -0.61 -4.46
C ARG A 65 9.66 -1.27 -4.68
N ASN A 66 10.72 -0.71 -4.07
CA ASN A 66 12.09 -1.18 -4.23
C ASN A 66 12.34 -2.58 -3.63
N VAL A 67 11.56 -2.98 -2.63
CA VAL A 67 11.68 -4.31 -1.98
C VAL A 67 10.57 -5.27 -2.43
N PHE A 68 9.67 -4.82 -3.31
CA PHE A 68 8.54 -5.63 -3.77
C PHE A 68 8.99 -6.91 -4.49
N THR A 69 10.10 -6.84 -5.22
CA THR A 69 10.69 -7.99 -5.94
C THR A 69 11.26 -9.05 -5.00
N ASP A 70 11.60 -8.67 -3.76
CA ASP A 70 12.22 -9.56 -2.78
C ASP A 70 11.18 -10.38 -2.00
N ILE A 71 9.90 -9.99 -2.10
CA ILE A 71 8.80 -10.65 -1.40
C ILE A 71 8.30 -11.83 -2.23
N SER A 72 8.16 -12.99 -1.57
CA SER A 72 7.71 -14.20 -2.26
C SER A 72 6.32 -14.02 -2.92
N ALA A 73 6.17 -14.52 -4.14
CA ALA A 73 4.90 -14.49 -4.86
C ALA A 73 3.75 -15.15 -4.08
N SER A 74 4.04 -16.22 -3.32
CA SER A 74 3.06 -16.91 -2.47
C SER A 74 2.49 -16.01 -1.38
N PHE A 75 3.30 -15.07 -0.87
CA PHE A 75 2.85 -14.12 0.14
C PHE A 75 2.02 -13.02 -0.48
N LEU A 76 2.47 -12.48 -1.60
CA LEU A 76 1.75 -11.45 -2.34
C LEU A 76 0.37 -11.93 -2.84
N SER A 77 0.21 -13.22 -3.15
CA SER A 77 -1.08 -13.78 -3.59
C SER A 77 -2.15 -13.81 -2.51
N ARG A 78 -1.78 -13.58 -1.23
CA ARG A 78 -2.71 -13.54 -0.09
C ARG A 78 -3.41 -12.18 0.04
N PHE A 79 -2.95 -11.17 -0.70
CA PHE A 79 -3.43 -9.80 -0.62
C PHE A 79 -3.96 -9.31 -1.97
N GLN A 80 -4.95 -8.43 -1.90
CA GLN A 80 -5.27 -7.56 -3.02
C GLN A 80 -4.18 -6.49 -3.13
N ARG A 81 -3.68 -6.27 -4.35
CA ARG A 81 -2.51 -5.43 -4.61
C ARG A 81 -2.92 -4.14 -5.30
N TYR A 82 -2.42 -3.03 -4.77
CA TYR A 82 -2.58 -1.70 -5.35
C TYR A 82 -1.20 -1.04 -5.43
N SER A 83 -0.95 -0.30 -6.52
CA SER A 83 0.25 0.50 -6.67
C SER A 83 -0.13 1.97 -6.60
N LEU A 84 0.32 2.66 -5.56
CA LEU A 84 0.06 4.07 -5.35
C LEU A 84 1.38 4.84 -5.48
N SER A 85 1.37 5.88 -6.31
CA SER A 85 2.46 6.84 -6.45
C SER A 85 1.93 8.24 -6.15
N VAL A 86 2.83 9.19 -5.86
CA VAL A 86 2.45 10.61 -5.70
C VAL A 86 1.72 11.12 -6.95
N ASN A 87 2.15 10.69 -8.14
CA ASN A 87 1.49 11.03 -9.40
C ASN A 87 0.04 10.52 -9.47
N ASN A 88 -0.25 9.33 -8.91
CA ASN A 88 -1.62 8.83 -8.86
C ASN A 88 -2.50 9.73 -7.98
N PHE A 89 -2.00 10.16 -6.81
CA PHE A 89 -2.75 11.08 -5.95
C PHE A 89 -2.96 12.45 -6.62
N TYR A 90 -1.91 13.01 -7.22
CA TYR A 90 -2.00 14.26 -7.97
C TYR A 90 -3.04 14.18 -9.09
N ARG A 91 -3.05 13.09 -9.86
CA ARG A 91 -4.05 12.86 -10.91
C ARG A 91 -5.47 12.76 -10.39
N ILE A 92 -5.70 12.00 -9.32
CA ILE A 92 -7.02 11.90 -8.68
C ILE A 92 -7.50 13.29 -8.25
N GLN A 93 -6.60 14.08 -7.66
CA GLN A 93 -6.95 15.42 -7.20
C GLN A 93 -7.24 16.37 -8.35
N LEU A 94 -6.48 16.31 -9.45
CA LEU A 94 -6.76 17.06 -10.69
C LEU A 94 -8.14 16.71 -11.28
N GLU A 95 -8.54 15.44 -11.21
CA GLU A 95 -9.84 14.97 -11.71
C GLU A 95 -11.02 15.48 -10.85
N CYS A 96 -10.78 15.87 -9.60
CA CYS A 96 -11.78 16.46 -8.71
C CYS A 96 -11.93 17.99 -8.82
N LEU A 97 -11.07 18.67 -9.59
CA LEU A 97 -11.11 20.13 -9.77
C LEU A 97 -12.15 20.56 -10.81
N SER A 98 -12.56 21.83 -10.75
CA SER A 98 -13.33 22.44 -11.84
C SER A 98 -12.51 22.57 -13.13
N ASP A 99 -13.18 22.72 -14.27
CA ASP A 99 -12.51 22.84 -15.57
C ASP A 99 -11.54 24.04 -15.64
N GLU A 100 -11.87 25.16 -14.98
CA GLU A 100 -11.02 26.35 -14.90
C GLU A 100 -9.73 26.06 -14.10
N GLU A 101 -9.87 25.49 -12.91
CA GLU A 101 -8.75 25.12 -12.04
C GLU A 101 -7.84 24.09 -12.70
N ARG A 102 -8.43 23.09 -13.37
CA ARG A 102 -7.70 22.06 -14.11
C ARG A 102 -6.89 22.67 -15.25
N THR A 103 -7.45 23.65 -15.96
CA THR A 103 -6.76 24.37 -17.03
C THR A 103 -5.55 25.15 -16.49
N ILE A 104 -5.71 25.82 -15.36
CA ILE A 104 -4.62 26.54 -14.68
C ILE A 104 -3.53 25.56 -14.26
N MET A 105 -3.89 24.46 -13.61
CA MET A 105 -2.92 23.47 -13.12
C MET A 105 -2.14 22.82 -14.28
N ASN A 106 -2.81 22.44 -15.37
CA ASN A 106 -2.14 21.93 -16.57
C ASN A 106 -1.19 22.97 -17.19
N SER A 107 -1.59 24.25 -17.22
CA SER A 107 -0.74 25.34 -17.73
C SER A 107 0.50 25.53 -16.87
N VAL A 108 0.36 25.47 -15.54
CA VAL A 108 1.47 25.53 -14.59
C VAL A 108 2.41 24.34 -14.79
N GLU A 109 1.88 23.13 -14.92
CA GLU A 109 2.67 21.92 -15.14
C GLU A 109 3.50 22.01 -16.43
N VAL A 110 2.89 22.41 -17.54
CA VAL A 110 3.59 22.60 -18.83
C VAL A 110 4.69 23.66 -18.73
N LYS A 111 4.43 24.78 -18.03
CA LYS A 111 5.42 25.85 -17.84
C LYS A 111 6.59 25.40 -16.98
N ILE A 112 6.31 24.67 -15.89
CA ILE A 112 7.35 24.10 -15.03
C ILE A 112 8.21 23.09 -15.82
N GLN A 113 7.59 22.23 -16.63
CA GLN A 113 8.35 21.30 -17.47
C GLN A 113 9.23 22.02 -18.50
N THR A 114 8.69 23.04 -19.17
CA THR A 114 9.47 23.88 -20.10
C THR A 114 10.62 24.59 -19.38
N PHE A 115 10.39 25.09 -18.17
CA PHE A 115 11.42 25.71 -17.34
C PHE A 115 12.52 24.70 -16.96
N ILE A 116 12.15 23.50 -16.49
CA ILE A 116 13.12 22.45 -16.16
C ILE A 116 13.90 21.99 -17.38
N GLN A 117 13.31 21.95 -18.57
CA GLN A 117 14.02 21.63 -19.81
C GLN A 117 14.97 22.74 -20.26
N HIS A 118 14.63 24.00 -19.96
CA HIS A 118 15.45 25.15 -20.32
C HIS A 118 16.71 25.25 -19.47
N PHE A 119 16.65 24.84 -18.20
CA PHE A 119 17.81 24.78 -17.30
C PHE A 119 18.40 23.37 -17.28
N ASP A 120 19.70 23.20 -17.08
CA ASP A 120 20.27 21.85 -16.92
C ASP A 120 19.60 21.15 -15.72
N GLN A 121 19.18 19.89 -15.90
CA GLN A 121 18.50 19.09 -14.88
C GLN A 121 19.33 18.96 -13.59
N ASN A 122 20.64 19.17 -13.69
CA ASN A 122 21.55 19.16 -12.54
C ASN A 122 21.43 20.40 -11.62
N CYS A 123 20.78 21.47 -12.08
CA CYS A 123 20.68 22.74 -11.35
C CYS A 123 19.45 22.85 -10.44
N LEU A 124 18.41 22.03 -10.67
CA LEU A 124 17.11 22.17 -10.00
C LEU A 124 16.81 20.95 -9.13
N TYR A 125 17.44 20.93 -7.95
CA TYR A 125 17.27 19.85 -6.98
C TYR A 125 15.81 19.74 -6.51
N GLY A 126 15.23 18.53 -6.61
CA GLY A 126 13.85 18.24 -6.18
C GLY A 126 12.76 18.54 -7.21
N LEU A 127 13.09 19.18 -8.34
CA LEU A 127 12.17 19.41 -9.47
C LEU A 127 12.39 18.43 -10.62
N THR A 128 13.45 17.62 -10.56
CA THR A 128 13.76 16.61 -11.58
C THR A 128 13.35 15.21 -11.13
N ASN A 129 12.92 14.38 -12.08
CA ASN A 129 12.50 12.98 -11.87
C ASN A 129 13.56 12.09 -11.19
N ASN A 130 14.83 12.51 -11.17
CA ASN A 130 15.94 11.73 -10.68
C ASN A 130 15.93 11.39 -9.18
N ARG A 131 15.01 11.94 -8.36
CA ARG A 131 14.92 11.60 -6.92
C ARG A 131 13.52 11.45 -6.32
N MET A 132 12.45 11.68 -7.08
CA MET A 132 11.09 11.37 -6.63
C MET A 132 10.71 9.92 -6.99
N GLY A 133 11.54 8.95 -6.58
CA GLY A 133 11.16 7.53 -6.43
C GLY A 133 10.34 6.84 -7.53
N VAL A 134 10.44 7.24 -8.80
CA VAL A 134 9.73 6.60 -9.91
C VAL A 134 10.61 6.64 -11.15
N ASP A 135 11.45 5.63 -11.28
CA ASP A 135 11.77 5.10 -12.60
C ASP A 135 12.20 3.63 -12.48
N VAL A 136 11.25 2.71 -12.74
CA VAL A 136 11.56 1.40 -13.31
C VAL A 136 10.44 1.06 -14.28
N GLY A 137 10.69 1.36 -15.55
CA GLY A 137 10.42 0.48 -16.69
C GLY A 137 8.97 0.05 -16.90
N MET A 138 8.29 0.75 -17.80
CA MET A 138 7.37 0.10 -18.74
C MET A 138 8.22 -0.82 -19.63
N GLY A 139 8.21 -2.11 -19.31
CA GLY A 139 8.78 -3.18 -20.14
C GLY A 139 7.69 -4.22 -20.37
N MET A 140 7.17 -4.20 -21.61
CA MET A 140 6.30 -5.15 -22.32
C MET A 140 5.58 -6.25 -21.53
#